data_AF-A0A7C8KVG5-F1
#
_entry.id   AF-A0A7C8KVG5-F1
#
_cell.length_a   1.000
_cell.length_b   1.000
_cell.length_c   1.000
_cell.angle_alpha   90.00
_cell.angle_beta   90.00
_cell.angle_gamma   90.00
#
_symmetry.space_group_name_H-M   'P 1'
#
loop_
_entity.id
_entity.type
_entity.pdbx_description
1 polymer ?
#
loop_
_entity_poly.entity_id
_entity_poly.type
_entity_poly.pdbx_seq_one_letter_code
_entity_poly.pdbx_strand_id
1 'polypeptide(L)'
;MDIVRESRLKRSDINDIDEMSGNKFEEYLLVLLKGRGYKVKLTPKTGDYGADLILLTNNKKIVVQAKRYKKNVGVRAVQEIVSAQKYYKADECWVITNSFFTNQAIKLASSNHVRLINRSELIDWMIKYNKSA
;
A
#
# COMPACT_ATOMS: atom_id res chain seq x y z
N MET A 1 11.98 1.76 14.76
CA MET A 1 11.83 0.46 14.08
C MET A 1 13.23 -0.11 14.02
N ASP A 2 13.50 -1.19 14.74
CA ASP A 2 14.88 -1.64 14.93
C ASP A 2 15.35 -2.53 13.77
N ILE A 3 16.67 -2.58 13.54
CA ILE A 3 17.31 -3.21 12.39
C ILE A 3 16.83 -4.66 12.19
N VAL A 4 16.72 -5.44 13.29
CA VAL A 4 16.26 -6.84 13.25
C VAL A 4 14.83 -6.97 12.74
N ARG A 5 13.93 -6.04 13.12
CA ARG A 5 12.53 -6.04 12.67
C ARG A 5 12.43 -5.69 11.19
N GLU A 6 13.23 -4.73 10.73
CA GLU A 6 13.30 -4.38 9.32
C GLU A 6 13.79 -5.56 8.48
N SER A 7 14.89 -6.21 8.87
CA SER A 7 15.43 -7.38 8.16
C SER A 7 14.45 -8.55 8.07
N ARG A 8 13.62 -8.79 9.10
CA ARG A 8 12.57 -9.81 9.05
C ARG A 8 11.50 -9.48 8.02
N LEU A 9 11.03 -8.23 8.00
CA LEU A 9 10.04 -7.79 7.00
C LEU A 9 10.60 -7.91 5.58
N LYS A 10 11.88 -7.61 5.35
CA LYS A 10 12.49 -7.75 4.02
C LYS A 10 12.47 -9.19 3.49
N ARG A 11 12.48 -10.20 4.36
CA ARG A 11 12.54 -11.61 3.96
C ARG A 11 11.17 -12.28 3.85
N SER A 12 10.09 -11.57 4.17
CA SER A 12 8.74 -12.14 4.16
C SER A 12 8.29 -12.54 2.76
N ASP A 13 7.64 -13.69 2.65
CA ASP A 13 6.95 -14.11 1.45
C ASP A 13 5.46 -13.69 1.46
N ILE A 14 4.69 -14.06 0.43
CA ILE A 14 3.28 -13.68 0.35
C ILE A 14 2.42 -14.40 1.40
N ASN A 15 2.81 -15.60 1.84
CA ASN A 15 2.09 -16.34 2.88
C ASN A 15 2.28 -15.69 4.24
N ASP A 16 3.48 -15.18 4.53
CA ASP A 16 3.74 -14.37 5.72
C ASP A 16 2.81 -13.14 5.76
N ILE A 17 2.66 -12.45 4.62
CA ILE A 17 1.77 -11.28 4.49
C ILE A 17 0.30 -11.65 4.76
N ASP A 18 -0.14 -12.82 4.30
CA ASP A 18 -1.53 -13.27 4.48
C ASP A 18 -1.89 -13.44 5.97
N GLU A 19 -0.90 -13.76 6.80
CA GLU A 19 -1.02 -13.92 8.26
C GLU A 19 -0.72 -12.63 9.06
N MET A 20 -0.30 -11.54 8.40
CA MET A 20 -0.04 -10.26 9.09
C MET A 20 -1.32 -9.59 9.59
N SER A 21 -1.23 -8.79 10.64
CA SER A 21 -2.26 -7.80 10.95
C SER A 21 -2.23 -6.65 9.94
N GLY A 22 -3.31 -5.85 9.84
CA GLY A 22 -3.32 -4.67 8.95
C GLY A 22 -2.16 -3.71 9.25
N ASN A 23 -1.98 -3.40 10.53
CA ASN A 23 -0.85 -2.60 11.03
C ASN A 23 0.53 -3.15 10.62
N LYS A 24 0.74 -4.47 10.69
CA LYS A 24 1.99 -5.09 10.27
C LYS A 24 2.17 -5.01 8.75
N PHE A 25 1.09 -5.10 7.99
CA PHE A 25 1.11 -4.93 6.54
C PHE A 25 1.47 -3.50 6.13
N GLU A 26 0.96 -2.48 6.82
CA GLU A 26 1.35 -1.08 6.61
C GLU A 26 2.86 -0.87 6.85
N GLU A 27 3.37 -1.42 7.96
CA GLU A 27 4.80 -1.38 8.28
C GLU A 27 5.65 -2.12 7.25
N TYR A 28 5.17 -3.27 6.77
CA TYR A 28 5.82 -4.01 5.69
C TYR A 28 5.91 -3.18 4.41
N LEU A 29 4.80 -2.56 4.00
CA LEU A 29 4.76 -1.68 2.82
C LEU A 29 5.69 -0.48 2.98
N LEU A 30 5.85 0.07 4.19
CA LEU A 30 6.84 1.11 4.46
C LEU A 30 8.26 0.63 4.12
N VAL A 31 8.65 -0.58 4.53
CA VAL A 31 9.99 -1.13 4.26
C VAL A 31 10.18 -1.45 2.77
N LEU A 32 9.18 -2.09 2.17
CA LEU A 32 9.18 -2.44 0.75
C LEU A 32 9.29 -1.20 -0.14
N LEU A 33 8.43 -0.19 0.08
CA LEU A 33 8.41 1.02 -0.74
C LEU A 33 9.66 1.88 -0.51
N LYS A 34 10.24 1.90 0.69
CA LYS A 34 11.54 2.55 0.92
C LYS A 34 12.65 1.97 0.06
N GLY A 35 12.82 0.64 0.04
CA GLY A 35 13.86 0.04 -0.81
C GLY A 35 13.52 0.06 -2.30
N ARG A 36 12.30 0.47 -2.68
CA ARG A 36 11.95 0.83 -4.06
C ARG A 36 12.27 2.30 -4.39
N GLY A 37 12.91 3.04 -3.48
CA GLY A 37 13.39 4.40 -3.69
C GLY A 37 12.42 5.50 -3.26
N TYR A 38 11.29 5.17 -2.63
CA TYR A 38 10.37 6.19 -2.11
C TYR A 38 10.80 6.69 -0.73
N LYS A 39 10.60 7.98 -0.46
CA LYS A 39 10.53 8.46 0.93
C LYS A 39 9.13 8.15 1.45
N VAL A 40 9.02 7.38 2.53
CA VAL A 40 7.73 6.85 3.02
C VAL A 40 7.47 7.29 4.46
N LYS A 41 6.25 7.73 4.74
CA LYS A 41 5.74 8.06 6.07
C LYS A 41 4.41 7.36 6.32
N LEU A 42 4.22 6.78 7.50
CA LEU A 42 2.92 6.30 7.97
C LEU A 42 2.05 7.47 8.42
N THR A 43 0.75 7.40 8.17
CA THR A 43 -0.23 8.32 8.75
C THR A 43 -0.53 7.94 10.20
N PRO A 44 -1.16 8.85 10.98
CA PRO A 44 -1.64 8.51 12.32
C PRO A 44 -2.66 7.37 12.27
N LYS A 45 -2.70 6.52 13.29
CA LYS A 45 -3.65 5.39 13.38
C LYS A 45 -5.12 5.80 13.42
N THR A 46 -5.40 7.04 13.79
CA THR A 46 -6.73 7.61 13.95
C THR A 46 -6.77 8.97 13.28
N GLY A 47 -7.85 9.27 12.57
CA GLY A 47 -7.95 10.53 11.81
C GLY A 47 -6.96 10.57 10.65
N ASP A 48 -6.78 9.44 9.96
CA ASP A 48 -5.91 9.27 8.80
C ASP A 48 -6.54 9.75 7.49
N TYR A 49 -7.85 10.05 7.52
CA TYR A 49 -8.67 10.45 6.39
C TYR A 49 -8.68 9.45 5.22
N GLY A 50 -8.39 8.17 5.50
CA GLY A 50 -8.44 7.08 4.52
C GLY A 50 -7.15 6.86 3.71
N ALA A 51 -6.00 7.23 4.24
CA ALA A 51 -4.69 6.81 3.72
C ALA A 51 -3.81 6.32 4.87
N ASP A 52 -3.13 5.19 4.68
CA ASP A 52 -2.23 4.59 5.66
C ASP A 52 -0.76 5.03 5.46
N LEU A 53 -0.37 5.36 4.22
CA LEU A 53 0.98 5.85 3.90
C LEU A 53 0.96 7.07 2.98
N ILE A 54 2.00 7.89 3.11
CA ILE A 54 2.36 8.98 2.21
C ILE A 54 3.74 8.68 1.62
N LEU A 55 3.82 8.63 0.30
CA LEU A 55 5.06 8.47 -0.45
C LEU A 55 5.45 9.81 -1.07
N LEU A 56 6.74 10.11 -1.04
CA LEU A 56 7.33 11.25 -1.71
C LEU A 56 8.42 10.77 -2.66
N THR A 57 8.35 11.27 -3.88
CA THR A 57 9.45 11.30 -4.85
C THR A 57 9.89 12.75 -5.05
N ASN A 58 10.88 13.01 -5.89
CA ASN A 58 11.32 14.39 -6.14
C ASN A 58 10.19 15.29 -6.69
N ASN A 59 9.23 14.72 -7.41
CA ASN A 59 8.23 15.51 -8.15
C ASN A 59 6.76 15.16 -7.82
N LYS A 60 6.52 14.15 -6.96
CA LYS A 60 5.16 13.66 -6.69
C LYS A 60 4.97 13.25 -5.24
N LYS A 61 3.79 13.58 -4.71
CA LYS A 61 3.21 13.06 -3.49
C LYS A 61 2.13 12.03 -3.82
N ILE A 62 2.23 10.87 -3.19
CA ILE A 62 1.32 9.74 -3.41
C ILE A 62 0.72 9.36 -2.06
N VAL A 63 -0.60 9.22 -1.99
CA VAL A 63 -1.27 8.60 -0.83
C VAL A 63 -1.58 7.15 -1.11
N VAL A 64 -1.45 6.30 -0.10
CA VAL A 64 -1.65 4.86 -0.22
C VAL A 64 -2.60 4.37 0.85
N GLN A 65 -3.65 3.64 0.45
CA GLN A 65 -4.43 2.79 1.34
C GLN A 65 -3.94 1.35 1.22
N ALA A 66 -3.59 0.75 2.35
CA ALA A 66 -3.21 -0.65 2.49
C ALA A 66 -4.41 -1.47 2.98
N LYS A 67 -4.77 -2.54 2.25
CA LYS A 67 -5.82 -3.48 2.66
C LYS A 67 -5.27 -4.91 2.68
N ARG A 68 -4.98 -5.44 3.87
CA ARG A 68 -4.65 -6.85 4.05
C ARG A 68 -5.90 -7.65 4.39
N TYR A 69 -6.49 -8.37 3.42
CA TYR A 69 -7.76 -9.10 3.57
C TYR A 69 -7.68 -10.54 3.05
N LYS A 70 -8.61 -11.38 3.53
CA LYS A 70 -8.84 -12.76 3.01
C LYS A 70 -9.74 -12.80 1.77
N LYS A 71 -10.53 -11.74 1.55
CA LYS A 71 -11.48 -11.60 0.44
C LYS A 71 -11.07 -10.43 -0.45
N ASN A 72 -11.63 -10.40 -1.66
CA ASN A 72 -11.39 -9.31 -2.60
C ASN A 72 -11.82 -7.96 -2.01
N VAL A 73 -11.04 -6.93 -2.30
CA VAL A 73 -11.25 -5.55 -1.87
C VAL A 73 -12.33 -4.90 -2.72
N GLY A 74 -13.36 -4.36 -2.05
CA GLY A 74 -14.50 -3.69 -2.68
C GLY A 74 -14.32 -2.18 -2.83
N VAL A 75 -15.38 -1.52 -3.31
CA VAL A 75 -15.40 -0.08 -3.67
C VAL A 75 -15.04 0.87 -2.53
N ARG A 76 -15.28 0.48 -1.28
CA ARG A 76 -15.02 1.33 -0.10
C ARG A 76 -13.57 1.78 -0.01
N ALA A 77 -12.60 0.90 -0.31
CA ALA A 77 -11.19 1.27 -0.27
C ALA A 77 -10.84 2.34 -1.32
N VAL A 78 -11.50 2.30 -2.47
CA VAL A 78 -11.35 3.29 -3.54
C VAL A 78 -11.98 4.63 -3.13
N GLN A 79 -13.16 4.60 -2.52
CA GLN A 79 -13.83 5.81 -2.02
C GLN A 79 -13.00 6.51 -0.92
N GLU A 80 -12.45 5.74 0.01
CA GLU A 80 -11.58 6.23 1.09
C GLU A 80 -10.35 6.94 0.53
N ILE A 81 -9.62 6.30 -0.39
CA ILE A 81 -8.35 6.86 -0.90
C ILE A 81 -8.54 8.07 -1.82
N VAL A 82 -9.68 8.16 -2.53
CA VAL A 82 -10.04 9.34 -3.34
C VAL A 82 -10.28 10.55 -2.44
N SER A 83 -10.97 10.37 -1.32
CA SER A 83 -11.12 11.43 -0.31
C SER A 83 -9.75 11.85 0.27
N ALA A 84 -8.92 10.87 0.61
CA ALA A 84 -7.59 11.12 1.15
C ALA A 84 -6.69 11.90 0.18
N GLN A 85 -6.74 11.60 -1.12
CA GLN A 85 -5.95 12.31 -2.13
C GLN A 85 -6.17 13.82 -2.07
N LYS A 86 -7.44 14.24 -1.98
CA LYS A 86 -7.80 15.66 -1.88
C LYS A 86 -7.36 16.26 -0.56
N TYR A 87 -7.58 15.55 0.56
CA TYR A 87 -7.19 16.01 1.89
C TYR A 87 -5.68 16.26 1.99
N TYR A 88 -4.86 15.30 1.54
CA TYR A 88 -3.40 15.39 1.61
C TYR A 88 -2.75 16.20 0.48
N LYS A 89 -3.56 16.72 -0.47
CA LYS A 89 -3.09 17.41 -1.68
C LYS A 89 -2.04 16.57 -2.41
N ALA A 90 -2.40 15.33 -2.73
CA ALA A 90 -1.53 14.35 -3.39
C ALA A 90 -1.80 14.29 -4.89
N ASP A 91 -0.73 14.06 -5.66
CA ASP A 91 -0.78 13.99 -7.11
C ASP A 91 -1.35 12.65 -7.58
N GLU A 92 -1.10 11.57 -6.82
CA GLU A 92 -1.60 10.23 -7.10
C GLU A 92 -2.17 9.57 -5.83
N CYS A 93 -3.04 8.58 -6.03
CA CYS A 93 -3.65 7.83 -4.95
C CYS A 93 -3.74 6.34 -5.30
N TRP A 94 -3.27 5.48 -4.40
CA TRP A 94 -3.05 4.06 -4.66
C TRP A 94 -3.76 3.19 -3.61
N VAL A 95 -4.30 2.05 -4.02
CA VAL A 95 -4.73 0.99 -3.09
C VAL A 95 -3.84 -0.23 -3.29
N ILE A 96 -3.21 -0.69 -2.22
CA ILE A 96 -2.36 -1.89 -2.22
C ILE A 96 -3.01 -2.98 -1.39
N THR A 97 -3.05 -4.20 -1.89
CA THR A 97 -3.59 -5.36 -1.17
C THR A 97 -2.81 -6.64 -1.43
N ASN A 98 -2.84 -7.56 -0.47
CA ASN A 98 -2.39 -8.95 -0.61
C ASN A 98 -3.40 -9.83 -1.39
N SER A 99 -4.57 -9.29 -1.73
CA SER A 99 -5.67 -9.99 -2.40
C SER A 99 -5.92 -9.39 -3.80
N PHE A 100 -7.14 -9.53 -4.31
CA PHE A 100 -7.58 -8.93 -5.57
C PHE A 100 -8.70 -7.92 -5.33
N PHE A 101 -9.12 -7.22 -6.38
CA PHE A 101 -10.19 -6.24 -6.33
C PHE A 101 -11.47 -6.81 -6.94
N THR A 102 -12.63 -6.35 -6.49
CA THR A 102 -13.88 -6.66 -7.18
C THR A 102 -13.98 -5.89 -8.50
N ASN A 103 -14.76 -6.38 -9.46
CA ASN A 103 -14.99 -5.69 -10.74
C ASN A 103 -15.54 -4.27 -10.54
N GLN A 104 -16.37 -4.06 -9.52
CA GLN A 104 -16.90 -2.73 -9.18
C GLN A 104 -15.80 -1.80 -8.65
N ALA A 105 -14.87 -2.32 -7.83
CA ALA A 105 -13.73 -1.55 -7.35
C ALA A 105 -12.80 -1.15 -8.50
N ILE A 106 -12.53 -2.06 -9.44
CA ILE A 106 -11.72 -1.79 -10.64
C ILE A 106 -12.37 -0.68 -11.48
N LYS A 107 -13.68 -0.78 -11.77
CA LYS A 107 -14.41 0.25 -12.52
C LYS A 107 -14.36 1.63 -11.84
N LEU A 108 -14.60 1.68 -10.53
CA LEU A 108 -14.57 2.93 -9.77
C LEU A 108 -13.16 3.52 -9.68
N ALA A 109 -12.13 2.67 -9.54
CA ALA A 109 -10.75 3.10 -9.52
C ALA A 109 -10.36 3.74 -10.85
N SER A 110 -10.75 3.13 -11.97
CA SER A 110 -10.53 3.66 -13.31
C SER A 110 -11.15 5.04 -13.49
N SER A 111 -12.39 5.27 -13.03
CA SER A 111 -13.04 6.58 -13.18
C SER A 111 -12.45 7.68 -12.30
N ASN A 112 -11.73 7.30 -11.24
CA ASN A 112 -11.11 8.22 -10.29
C ASN A 112 -9.57 8.26 -10.41
N HIS A 113 -8.99 7.61 -11.43
CA HIS A 113 -7.54 7.53 -11.64
C HIS A 113 -6.77 6.96 -10.43
N VAL A 114 -7.39 6.02 -9.70
CA VAL A 114 -6.77 5.33 -8.56
C VAL A 114 -5.94 4.17 -9.08
N ARG A 115 -4.66 4.10 -8.70
CA ARG A 115 -3.82 2.95 -9.02
C ARG A 115 -4.15 1.78 -8.09
N LEU A 116 -4.48 0.63 -8.67
CA LEU A 116 -4.74 -0.59 -7.93
C LEU A 116 -3.55 -1.54 -8.05
N ILE A 117 -3.00 -1.95 -6.90
CA ILE A 117 -1.90 -2.91 -6.80
C ILE A 117 -2.43 -4.14 -6.07
N ASN A 118 -2.61 -5.21 -6.83
CA ASN A 118 -3.15 -6.47 -6.33
C ASN A 118 -2.02 -7.42 -5.90
N ARG A 119 -2.39 -8.63 -5.47
CA ARG A 119 -1.49 -9.69 -5.06
C ARG A 119 -0.37 -9.97 -6.06
N SER A 120 -0.69 -10.11 -7.35
CA SER A 120 0.30 -10.46 -8.38
C SER A 120 1.36 -9.36 -8.52
N GLU A 121 0.94 -8.10 -8.64
CA GLU A 121 1.89 -6.98 -8.73
C GLU A 121 2.67 -6.80 -7.42
N LEU A 122 2.04 -7.01 -6.26
CA LEU A 122 2.72 -6.99 -4.97
C LEU A 122 3.82 -8.05 -4.92
N ILE A 123 3.55 -9.30 -5.32
CA ILE A 123 4.56 -10.37 -5.39
C ILE A 123 5.72 -9.96 -6.30
N ASP A 124 5.44 -9.37 -7.47
CA ASP A 124 6.50 -8.90 -8.37
C ASP A 124 7.39 -7.83 -7.71
N TRP A 125 6.80 -6.96 -6.90
CA TRP A 125 7.56 -5.98 -6.13
C TRP A 125 8.44 -6.64 -5.08
N MET A 126 7.95 -7.69 -4.42
CA MET A 126 8.69 -8.46 -3.41
C MET A 126 9.89 -9.18 -4.01
N ILE A 127 9.72 -9.84 -5.15
CA ILE A 127 10.80 -10.56 -5.83
C ILE A 127 11.90 -9.59 -6.27
N LYS A 128 11.53 -8.44 -6.86
CA LYS A 128 12.51 -7.42 -7.27
C LYS A 128 13.25 -6.81 -6.08
N TYR A 129 12.57 -6.66 -4.96
CA TYR A 129 13.15 -6.17 -3.72
C TYR A 129 14.20 -7.14 -3.18
N ASN A 130 13.89 -8.44 -3.13
CA ASN A 130 14.79 -9.48 -2.62
C ASN A 130 16.05 -9.67 -3.46
N LYS A 131 16.01 -9.33 -4.76
CA LYS A 131 17.20 -9.37 -5.64
C LYS A 131 18.15 -8.18 -5.45
N SER A 132 17.69 -7.12 -4.79
CA SER A 132 18.44 -5.86 -4.63
C SER A 132 18.93 -5.65 -3.18
N ALA A 133 18.68 -6.63 -2.30
CA ALA A 133 18.93 -6.58 -0.86
C ALA A 133 20.09 -7.50 -0.44
#